data_AF-A0A1X1ZWJ3-F1
#
_entry.id   AF-A0A1X1ZWJ3-F1
#
_cell.length_a   1.000
_cell.length_b   1.000
_cell.length_c   1.000
_cell.angle_alpha   90.00
_cell.angle_beta   90.00
_cell.angle_gamma   90.00
#
_symmetry.space_group_name_H-M   'P 1'
#
loop_
_entity.id
_entity.type
_entity.pdbx_description
1 polymer ?
#
loop_
_entity_poly.entity_id
_entity_poly.type
_entity_poly.pdbx_seq_one_letter_code
_entity_poly.pdbx_strand_id
1 'polypeptide(L)'
;MAHLLDAVEDYRDDVSRGKGNPLTATGTPVGAARGWCDDAALGIELALTDVEFTDGRLAHQLLTGEVRAAITCTFARAGYPAGNPGAEPAAEGEAPNPKRKKDRDGCWWCCDGFDGDCCDWP
;
A
#
# COMPACT_ATOMS: atom_id res chain seq x y z
N MET A 1 6.54 4.79 10.06
CA MET A 1 6.04 4.07 8.87
C MET A 1 6.97 4.15 7.67
N ALA A 2 7.61 5.28 7.37
CA ALA A 2 8.56 5.38 6.24
C ALA A 2 9.64 4.26 6.26
N HIS A 3 10.31 4.07 7.40
CA HIS A 3 11.29 2.98 7.56
C HIS A 3 10.69 1.56 7.45
N LEU A 4 9.39 1.40 7.70
CA LEU A 4 8.72 0.12 7.53
C LEU A 4 8.42 -0.15 6.05
N LEU A 5 8.03 0.89 5.29
CA LEU A 5 7.83 0.80 3.85
C LEU A 5 9.15 0.53 3.12
N ASP A 6 10.22 1.20 3.52
CA ASP A 6 11.60 0.96 3.04
C ASP A 6 12.00 -0.51 3.22
N ALA A 7 11.79 -1.06 4.42
CA ALA A 7 12.09 -2.46 4.69
C ALA A 7 11.25 -3.45 3.85
N VAL A 8 10.03 -3.09 3.47
CA VAL A 8 9.18 -3.91 2.58
C VAL A 8 9.65 -3.81 1.13
N GLU A 9 10.00 -2.61 0.67
CA GLU A 9 10.49 -2.37 -0.69
C GLU A 9 11.80 -3.14 -0.96
N ASP A 10 12.72 -3.12 0.01
CA ASP A 10 14.02 -3.76 -0.11
C ASP A 10 14.00 -5.27 0.22
N TYR A 11 12.89 -5.81 0.75
CA TYR A 11 12.83 -7.17 1.31
C TYR A 11 13.39 -8.25 0.39
N ARG A 12 12.97 -8.27 -0.89
CA ARG A 12 13.37 -9.33 -1.84
C ARG A 12 14.86 -9.21 -2.20
N ASP A 13 15.31 -7.98 -2.43
CA ASP A 13 16.70 -7.70 -2.77
C ASP A 13 17.63 -8.04 -1.61
N ASP A 14 17.25 -7.66 -0.39
CA ASP A 14 18.02 -7.95 0.81
C ASP A 14 18.10 -9.45 1.11
N VAL A 15 16.97 -10.17 1.01
CA VAL A 15 16.94 -11.63 1.17
C VAL A 15 17.83 -12.31 0.13
N SER A 16 17.80 -11.85 -1.12
CA SER A 16 18.62 -12.44 -2.20
C SER A 16 20.12 -12.18 -2.02
N ARG A 17 20.48 -11.04 -1.42
CA ARG A 17 21.87 -10.60 -1.23
C ARG A 17 22.43 -10.92 0.17
N GLY A 18 21.61 -11.51 1.05
CA GLY A 18 21.97 -11.76 2.44
C GLY A 18 22.21 -10.48 3.25
N LYS A 19 21.58 -9.37 2.86
CA LYS A 19 21.66 -8.09 3.59
C LYS A 19 20.72 -8.10 4.80
N GLY A 20 21.03 -7.26 5.78
CA GLY A 20 20.27 -7.15 7.02
C GLY A 20 19.00 -6.33 6.87
N ASN A 21 17.94 -6.94 6.34
CA ASN A 21 16.62 -6.33 6.35
C ASN A 21 16.03 -6.35 7.78
N PRO A 22 15.45 -5.24 8.28
CA PRO A 22 14.84 -5.22 9.61
C PRO A 22 13.76 -6.28 9.81
N LEU A 23 12.94 -6.57 8.78
CA LEU A 23 11.88 -7.57 8.87
C LEU A 23 12.43 -8.98 9.01
N THR A 24 13.55 -9.30 8.35
CA THR A 24 14.20 -10.61 8.51
C THR A 24 14.89 -10.70 9.86
N ALA A 25 15.51 -9.61 10.33
CA ALA A 25 16.18 -9.55 11.63
C ALA A 25 15.20 -9.75 12.80
N THR A 26 13.97 -9.24 12.69
CA THR A 26 12.92 -9.40 13.71
C THR A 26 12.00 -10.60 13.48
N GLY A 27 12.15 -11.33 12.36
CA GLY A 27 11.24 -12.40 11.97
C GLY A 27 9.81 -11.91 11.70
N THR A 28 9.65 -10.63 11.32
CA THR A 28 8.34 -10.02 11.05
C THR A 28 7.87 -10.40 9.65
N PRO A 29 6.71 -11.06 9.50
CA PRO A 29 6.16 -11.34 8.17
C PRO A 29 5.66 -10.03 7.52
N VAL A 30 5.79 -9.92 6.20
CA VAL A 30 5.37 -8.71 5.46
C VAL A 30 3.87 -8.42 5.64
N GLY A 31 3.03 -9.44 5.82
CA GLY A 31 1.61 -9.24 6.16
C GLY A 31 1.38 -8.54 7.50
N ALA A 32 2.22 -8.78 8.51
CA ALA A 32 2.15 -8.05 9.78
C ALA A 32 2.63 -6.60 9.60
N ALA A 33 3.67 -6.38 8.79
CA ALA A 33 4.11 -5.04 8.43
C ALA A 33 3.00 -4.24 7.71
N ARG A 34 2.19 -4.91 6.86
CA ARG A 34 1.02 -4.31 6.23
C ARG A 34 0.00 -3.85 7.27
N GLY A 35 -0.35 -4.74 8.20
CA GLY A 35 -1.27 -4.43 9.29
C GLY A 35 -0.81 -3.21 10.10
N TRP A 36 0.48 -3.16 10.48
CA TRP A 36 1.02 -2.00 11.21
C TRP A 36 0.97 -0.69 10.41
N CYS A 37 1.16 -0.75 9.08
CA CYS A 37 1.00 0.40 8.21
C CYS A 37 -0.46 0.88 8.15
N ASP A 38 -1.40 -0.04 8.01
CA ASP A 38 -2.84 0.28 7.96
C ASP A 38 -3.33 0.83 9.30
N ASP A 39 -2.89 0.26 10.42
CA ASP A 39 -3.17 0.75 11.79
C ASP A 39 -2.59 2.15 12.01
N ALA A 40 -1.36 2.40 11.54
CA ALA A 40 -0.74 3.72 11.63
C ALA A 40 -1.49 4.77 10.79
N ALA A 41 -1.93 4.40 9.58
CA ALA A 41 -2.74 5.28 8.73
C ALA A 41 -4.09 5.62 9.39
N LEU A 42 -4.75 4.64 10.00
CA LEU A 42 -5.96 4.86 10.78
C LEU A 42 -5.70 5.77 12.00
N GLY A 43 -4.60 5.57 12.71
CA GLY A 43 -4.21 6.42 13.84
C GLY A 43 -4.02 7.88 13.43
N ILE A 44 -3.43 8.13 12.26
CA ILE A 44 -3.29 9.48 11.70
C ILE A 44 -4.65 10.09 11.37
N GLU A 45 -5.56 9.34 10.75
CA GLU A 45 -6.92 9.80 10.46
C GLU A 45 -7.70 10.19 11.72
N LEU A 46 -7.60 9.38 12.77
CA LEU A 46 -8.21 9.67 14.06
C LEU A 46 -7.59 10.94 14.66
N ALA A 47 -6.26 11.06 14.67
CA ALA A 47 -5.57 12.23 15.20
C ALA A 47 -5.93 13.52 14.45
N LEU A 48 -6.10 13.46 13.12
CA LEU A 48 -6.53 14.62 12.34
C LEU A 48 -7.98 15.02 12.59
N THR A 49 -8.83 14.07 13.00
CA THR A 49 -10.22 14.35 13.39
C THR A 49 -10.29 15.18 14.67
N ASP A 50 -9.30 15.03 15.55
CA ASP A 50 -9.22 15.73 16.84
C ASP A 50 -8.57 17.14 16.74
N VAL A 51 -8.14 17.58 15.55
CA VAL A 51 -7.44 18.85 15.34
C VAL A 51 -8.34 19.88 14.68
N GLU A 52 -8.42 21.07 15.26
CA GLU A 52 -9.09 22.22 14.64
C GLU A 52 -8.13 22.92 13.65
N PHE A 53 -8.48 22.88 12.37
CA PHE A 53 -7.74 23.56 11.31
C PHE A 53 -8.45 24.84 10.88
N THR A 54 -7.68 25.90 10.60
CA THR A 54 -8.19 27.04 9.82
C THR A 54 -8.42 26.64 8.36
N ASP A 55 -7.52 25.84 7.78
CA ASP A 55 -7.70 25.09 6.54
C ASP A 55 -6.94 23.76 6.65
N GLY A 56 -7.68 22.64 6.70
CA GLY A 56 -7.12 21.31 6.88
C GLY A 56 -6.89 20.54 5.58
N ARG A 57 -7.26 21.08 4.41
CA ARG A 57 -7.33 20.30 3.16
C ARG A 57 -6.00 19.65 2.80
N LEU A 58 -4.91 20.41 2.85
CA LEU A 58 -3.58 19.89 2.54
C LEU A 58 -3.12 18.83 3.56
N ALA A 59 -3.37 19.07 4.85
CA ALA A 59 -3.00 18.14 5.90
C ALA A 59 -3.73 16.80 5.73
N HIS A 60 -5.05 16.84 5.53
CA HIS A 60 -5.84 15.63 5.26
C HIS A 60 -5.37 14.93 3.99
N GLN A 61 -5.17 15.66 2.88
CA GLN A 61 -4.74 15.05 1.63
C GLN A 61 -3.40 14.32 1.78
N LEU A 62 -2.39 14.98 2.34
CA LEU A 62 -1.05 14.39 2.47
C LEU A 62 -0.99 13.25 3.47
N LEU A 63 -1.67 13.40 4.62
CA LEU A 63 -1.50 12.48 5.74
C LEU A 63 -2.49 11.32 5.74
N THR A 64 -3.56 11.37 4.95
CA THR A 64 -4.49 10.24 4.79
C THR A 64 -4.39 9.67 3.38
N GLY A 65 -4.70 10.49 2.37
CA GLY A 65 -4.74 10.09 0.97
C GLY A 65 -3.39 9.58 0.47
N GLU A 66 -2.37 10.43 0.53
CA GLU A 66 -1.04 10.08 0.00
C GLU A 66 -0.37 8.98 0.83
N VAL A 67 -0.60 8.92 2.15
CA VAL A 67 -0.08 7.85 3.01
C VAL A 67 -0.66 6.49 2.60
N ARG A 68 -1.99 6.40 2.39
CA ARG A 68 -2.63 5.16 1.94
C ARG A 68 -2.20 4.75 0.54
N ALA A 69 -2.03 5.74 -0.35
CA ALA A 69 -1.50 5.50 -1.69
C ALA A 69 -0.08 4.93 -1.62
N ALA A 70 0.81 5.55 -0.84
CA ALA A 70 2.18 5.08 -0.65
C ALA A 70 2.23 3.64 -0.12
N ILE A 71 1.44 3.31 0.91
CA ILE A 71 1.33 1.94 1.43
C ILE A 71 0.88 0.99 0.30
N THR A 72 -0.21 1.32 -0.39
CA THR A 72 -0.74 0.45 -1.44
C THR A 72 0.27 0.21 -2.56
N CYS A 73 0.94 1.28 -3.03
CA CYS A 73 1.90 1.19 -4.12
C CYS A 73 3.18 0.45 -3.70
N THR A 74 3.72 0.66 -2.50
CA THR A 74 4.90 -0.06 -1.99
C THR A 74 4.65 -1.57 -1.90
N PHE A 75 3.51 -1.98 -1.33
CA PHE A 75 3.21 -3.41 -1.19
C PHE A 75 2.93 -4.07 -2.54
N ALA A 76 2.22 -3.37 -3.44
CA ALA A 76 2.02 -3.84 -4.81
C ALA A 76 3.35 -4.03 -5.55
N ARG A 77 4.28 -3.07 -5.45
CA ARG A 77 5.62 -3.15 -6.04
C ARG A 77 6.47 -4.29 -5.47
N ALA A 78 6.34 -4.54 -4.17
CA ALA A 78 7.02 -5.66 -3.51
C ALA A 78 6.40 -7.04 -3.88
N GLY A 79 5.29 -7.07 -4.64
CA GLY A 79 4.63 -8.28 -5.10
C GLY A 79 3.63 -8.85 -4.10
N TYR A 80 3.21 -8.06 -3.11
CA TYR A 80 2.16 -8.43 -2.17
C TYR A 80 0.82 -7.88 -2.70
N PRO A 81 -0.23 -8.72 -2.79
CA PRO A 81 -1.51 -8.27 -3.30
C PRO A 81 -2.04 -7.11 -2.45
N ALA A 82 -2.69 -6.14 -3.11
CA ALA A 82 -3.48 -5.10 -2.44
C ALA A 82 -4.78 -5.71 -1.88
N GLY A 83 -4.66 -6.73 -1.04
CA GLY A 83 -5.79 -7.39 -0.39
C GLY A 83 -5.98 -6.83 1.01
N ASN A 84 -7.23 -6.47 1.34
CA ASN A 84 -7.62 -6.20 2.73
C ASN A 84 -7.21 -7.38 3.63
N PRO A 85 -6.75 -7.12 4.87
CA PRO A 85 -6.54 -8.17 5.86
C PRO A 85 -7.91 -8.78 6.22
N GLY A 86 -8.30 -9.85 5.53
CA GLY A 86 -9.61 -10.50 5.68
C GLY A 86 -10.07 -11.35 4.50
N ALA A 87 -9.37 -11.35 3.36
CA ALA A 87 -9.65 -12.29 2.29
C ALA A 87 -8.96 -13.64 2.57
N GLU A 88 -9.68 -14.59 3.14
CA GLU A 88 -9.26 -15.99 3.19
C GLU A 88 -8.97 -16.50 1.76
N PRO A 89 -7.95 -17.36 1.55
CA PRO A 89 -7.69 -17.94 0.24
C PRO A 89 -8.87 -18.85 -0.13
N ALA A 90 -9.73 -18.37 -1.05
CA ALA A 90 -10.83 -19.15 -1.58
C ALA A 90 -10.29 -20.46 -2.17
N ALA A 91 -10.77 -21.57 -1.61
CA ALA A 91 -10.46 -22.93 -2.03
C ALA A 91 -10.74 -23.12 -3.53
N GLU A 92 -9.85 -23.86 -4.17
CA GLU A 92 -9.85 -24.17 -5.59
C GLU A 92 -11.06 -25.04 -5.96
N GLY A 93 -11.90 -24.54 -6.88
CA GLY A 93 -12.96 -25.35 -7.50
C GLY A 93 -14.21 -24.56 -7.86
N GLU A 94 -14.17 -23.75 -8.92
CA GLU A 94 -15.25 -23.60 -9.92
C GLU A 94 -14.75 -22.65 -11.03
N ALA A 95 -14.97 -23.00 -12.29
CA ALA A 95 -14.45 -22.29 -13.45
C ALA A 95 -14.90 -20.80 -13.52
N PRO A 96 -14.01 -19.84 -13.86
CA PRO A 96 -14.41 -18.43 -13.85
C PRO A 96 -15.12 -18.01 -15.14
N ASN A 97 -16.37 -17.60 -14.93
CA ASN A 97 -17.25 -16.83 -15.81
C ASN A 97 -16.53 -15.60 -16.44
N PRO A 98 -16.62 -15.38 -17.77
CA PRO A 98 -15.88 -14.32 -18.45
C PRO A 98 -16.60 -12.96 -18.31
N LYS A 99 -16.64 -12.41 -17.10
CA LYS A 99 -16.91 -10.98 -16.86
C LYS A 99 -16.10 -10.45 -15.68
N ARG A 100 -14.77 -10.58 -15.75
CA ARG A 100 -13.86 -9.77 -14.93
C ARG A 100 -13.98 -8.32 -15.41
N LYS A 101 -14.74 -7.51 -14.66
CA LYS A 101 -14.55 -6.05 -14.73
C LYS A 101 -13.09 -5.80 -14.36
N LYS A 102 -12.40 -5.05 -15.20
CA LYS A 102 -11.00 -4.68 -15.02
C LYS A 102 -10.93 -3.85 -13.73
N ASP A 103 -10.45 -4.46 -12.65
CA ASP A 103 -10.13 -3.74 -11.41
C ASP A 103 -9.16 -2.64 -11.80
N ARG A 104 -9.66 -1.42 -11.68
CA ARG A 104 -8.98 -0.21 -12.12
C ARG A 104 -8.18 0.38 -10.96
N ASP A 105 -7.63 -0.49 -10.12
CA ASP A 105 -6.84 -0.16 -8.93
C ASP A 105 -5.38 0.10 -9.34
N GLY A 106 -5.22 0.86 -10.43
CA GLY A 106 -3.94 1.36 -10.88
C GLY A 106 -3.52 2.50 -9.96
N CYS A 107 -2.44 2.29 -9.22
CA CYS A 107 -1.65 3.33 -8.58
C CYS A 107 -1.37 4.43 -9.62
N TRP A 108 -1.95 5.62 -9.44
CA TRP A 108 -1.77 6.80 -10.31
C TRP A 108 -0.30 7.25 -10.41
N TRP A 109 0.57 6.73 -9.53
CA TRP A 109 1.99 7.04 -9.52
C TRP A 109 2.86 6.15 -10.43
N CYS A 110 2.32 5.07 -11.01
CA CYS A 110 3.07 4.15 -11.86
C CYS A 110 2.83 4.44 -13.35
N CYS A 111 3.58 5.38 -13.91
CA CYS A 111 3.84 5.43 -15.36
C CYS A 111 4.92 4.40 -15.72
N ASP A 112 4.53 3.18 -16.05
CA ASP A 112 5.35 2.25 -16.81
C ASP A 112 4.67 1.98 -18.17
N GLY A 113 4.91 2.87 -19.15
CA GLY A 113 4.61 2.60 -20.57
C GLY A 113 3.78 3.67 -21.31
N PHE A 114 4.47 4.55 -22.03
CA PHE A 114 4.12 5.14 -23.34
C PHE A 114 2.63 5.26 -23.71
N ASP A 115 1.95 6.28 -23.22
CA ASP A 115 1.13 7.22 -24.02
C ASP A 115 0.68 8.36 -23.10
N GLY A 116 1.04 9.58 -23.50
CA GLY A 116 0.83 10.77 -22.70
C GLY A 116 -0.63 11.17 -22.65
N ASP A 117 -1.24 11.07 -21.48
CA ASP A 117 -2.36 11.92 -21.09
C ASP A 117 -2.34 12.02 -19.56
N CYS A 118 -1.52 12.96 -19.07
CA CYS A 118 -1.51 13.36 -17.68
C CYS A 118 -2.48 14.52 -17.52
N CYS A 119 -3.34 14.42 -16.49
CA CYS A 119 -4.25 15.44 -15.96
C CYS A 119 -5.67 15.45 -16.55
N ASP A 120 -6.58 14.75 -15.87
CA ASP A 120 -7.93 15.26 -15.65
C ASP A 120 -8.50 14.66 -14.35
N TRP A 121 -8.66 15.48 -13.30
CA TRP A 121 -9.44 15.13 -12.12
C TRP A 121 -10.31 16.34 -11.73
N PRO A 122 -11.62 16.16 -11.48
CA PRO A 122 -12.55 17.23 -11.11
C PRO A 122 -12.41 17.74 -9.66
#